data_AF-A0A662CI62-F1
#
_entry.id   AF-A0A662CI62-F1
#
_cell.length_a   1.000
_cell.length_b   1.000
_cell.length_c   1.000
_cell.angle_alpha   90.00
_cell.angle_beta   90.00
_cell.angle_gamma   90.00
#
_symmetry.space_group_name_H-M   'P 1'
#
loop_
_entity.id
_entity.type
_entity.pdbx_description
1 polymer ?
#
loop_
_entity_poly.entity_id
_entity_poly.type
_entity_poly.pdbx_seq_one_letter_code
_entity_poly.pdbx_strand_id
1 'polypeptide(L)'
;MEELFFKYCPHCASPMETRERGGRIRPICPSCGYIQYLNPTVGVAVVVLEGDKILLGKRAEEVSYGGTWCIPCGHLEWDEDVREAAIREFKEETGLEVKITGIVAVHSNFHNPRQHTVGIWFKGEVVEGELKPGDDLVEVGFFPLDTPSEPLAFPTDRLVIEELKKLKI
;
A
#
# COMPACT_ATOMS: atom_id res chain seq x y z
N MET A 1 7.34 17.86 12.68
CA MET A 1 8.48 16.92 12.74
C MET A 1 8.69 16.33 14.13
N GLU A 2 8.54 17.11 15.21
CA GLU A 2 8.65 16.57 16.59
C GLU A 2 7.67 15.42 16.90
N GLU A 3 6.52 15.37 16.22
CA GLU A 3 5.52 14.30 16.42
C GLU A 3 5.84 12.97 15.73
N LEU A 4 6.86 12.91 14.86
CA LEU A 4 7.24 11.66 14.16
C LEU A 4 8.32 10.87 14.90
N PHE A 5 8.91 11.46 15.94
CA PHE A 5 10.05 10.89 16.63
C PHE A 5 9.65 10.42 18.03
N PHE A 6 10.25 9.32 18.47
CA PHE A 6 10.12 8.90 19.85
C PHE A 6 10.79 9.94 20.76
N LYS A 7 10.08 10.37 21.81
CA LYS A 7 10.63 11.30 22.81
C LYS A 7 11.72 10.64 23.66
N TYR A 8 11.63 9.32 23.84
CA TYR A 8 12.55 8.50 24.62
C TYR A 8 13.04 7.32 23.79
N CYS A 9 14.28 6.90 24.03
CA CYS A 9 14.89 5.80 23.30
C CYS A 9 14.18 4.47 23.60
N PRO A 10 13.76 3.70 22.57
CA PRO A 10 13.09 2.42 22.79
C PRO A 10 14.02 1.34 23.37
N HIS A 11 15.35 1.54 23.35
CA HIS A 11 16.32 0.59 23.90
C HIS A 11 16.70 0.85 25.36
N CYS A 12 16.81 2.12 25.78
CA CYS A 12 17.34 2.46 27.11
C CYS A 12 16.58 3.58 27.84
N ALA A 13 15.44 4.02 27.30
CA ALA A 13 14.56 5.06 27.85
C ALA A 13 15.19 6.46 28.04
N SER A 14 16.43 6.68 27.61
CA SER A 14 17.04 8.02 27.64
C SER A 14 16.32 8.98 26.68
N PRO A 15 16.17 10.27 27.00
CA PRO A 15 15.61 11.26 26.08
C PRO A 15 16.33 11.27 24.73
N MET A 16 15.59 11.39 23.63
CA MET A 16 16.14 11.46 22.28
C MET A 16 16.55 12.89 21.94
N GLU A 17 17.63 13.04 21.16
CA GLU A 17 18.12 14.33 20.64
C GLU A 17 18.17 14.32 19.13
N THR A 18 18.02 15.46 18.46
CA THR A 18 18.26 15.57 17.02
C THR A 18 19.71 15.99 16.73
N ARG A 19 20.37 15.27 15.84
CA ARG A 19 21.75 15.56 15.40
C ARG A 19 21.90 15.37 13.89
N GLU A 20 22.83 16.09 13.27
CA GLU A 20 23.18 15.88 11.86
C GLU A 20 24.01 14.59 11.71
N ARG A 21 23.59 13.70 10.80
CA ARG A 21 24.34 12.50 10.43
C ARG A 21 24.03 12.09 9.00
N GLY A 22 25.07 12.02 8.16
CA GLY A 22 24.94 11.68 6.74
C GLY A 22 24.08 12.70 5.97
N GLY A 23 24.28 13.99 6.24
CA GLY A 23 23.58 15.09 5.56
C GLY A 23 22.09 15.24 5.89
N ARG A 24 21.60 14.59 6.96
CA ARG A 24 20.22 14.72 7.44
C ARG A 24 20.18 14.89 8.95
N ILE A 25 19.22 15.66 9.44
CA ILE A 25 18.89 15.74 10.87
C ILE A 25 18.11 14.48 11.26
N ARG A 26 18.57 13.79 12.30
CA ARG A 26 18.01 12.52 12.75
C ARG A 26 17.88 12.48 14.28
N PRO A 27 16.86 11.80 14.83
CA PRO A 27 16.82 11.47 16.25
C PRO A 27 17.87 10.41 16.58
N ILE A 28 18.73 10.72 17.54
CA ILE A 28 19.79 9.86 18.04
C ILE A 28 19.71 9.84 19.56
N CYS A 29 19.79 8.65 20.14
CA CYS A 29 19.94 8.50 21.58
C CYS A 29 21.38 8.86 21.98
N PRO A 30 21.62 9.87 22.83
CA PRO A 30 22.96 10.24 23.26
C PRO A 30 23.61 9.20 24.18
N SER A 31 22.80 8.32 24.80
CA SER A 31 23.26 7.33 25.79
C SER A 31 23.78 6.04 25.14
N CYS A 32 22.99 5.42 24.25
CA CYS A 32 23.34 4.13 23.64
C CYS A 32 23.64 4.21 22.13
N GLY A 33 23.48 5.39 21.51
CA GLY A 33 23.76 5.58 20.09
C GLY A 33 22.69 5.08 19.12
N TYR A 34 21.54 4.59 19.61
CA TYR A 34 20.39 4.22 18.78
C TYR A 34 19.96 5.39 17.87
N ILE A 35 19.66 5.10 16.61
CA ILE A 35 19.21 6.07 15.62
C ILE A 35 17.80 5.68 15.21
N GLN A 36 16.85 6.62 15.33
CA GLN A 36 15.53 6.40 14.76
C GLN A 36 15.55 6.77 13.28
N TYR A 37 15.53 5.77 12.42
CA TYR A 37 15.31 5.96 10.98
C TYR A 37 13.81 6.05 10.71
N LEU A 38 13.40 7.03 9.89
CA LEU A 38 12.07 7.05 9.29
C LEU A 38 12.16 6.29 7.97
N ASN A 39 11.89 4.99 8.04
CA ASN A 39 11.85 4.12 6.87
C ASN A 39 10.40 4.04 6.37
N PRO A 40 10.14 4.19 5.06
CA PRO A 40 8.84 3.86 4.50
C PRO A 40 8.50 2.39 4.73
N THR A 41 7.23 2.08 4.98
CA THR A 41 6.75 0.69 4.95
C THR A 41 6.47 0.26 3.51
N VAL A 42 6.30 -1.03 3.27
CA VAL A 42 5.94 -1.54 1.93
C VAL A 42 4.46 -1.87 1.90
N GLY A 43 3.77 -1.38 0.87
CA GLY A 43 2.42 -1.79 0.51
C GLY A 43 2.45 -2.62 -0.77
N VAL A 44 1.59 -3.62 -0.85
CA VAL A 44 1.46 -4.51 -2.00
C VAL A 44 0.03 -4.49 -2.51
N ALA A 45 -0.14 -4.56 -3.81
CA ALA A 45 -1.44 -4.53 -4.46
C ALA A 45 -1.46 -5.50 -5.65
N VAL A 46 -2.64 -5.99 -6.00
CA VAL A 46 -2.81 -6.83 -7.20
C VAL A 46 -3.83 -6.21 -8.14
N VAL A 47 -3.38 -5.99 -9.38
CA VAL A 47 -4.21 -5.58 -10.51
C VAL A 47 -4.72 -6.83 -11.21
N VAL A 48 -6.03 -7.00 -11.22
CA VAL A 48 -6.72 -7.99 -12.05
C VAL A 48 -7.55 -7.25 -13.10
N LEU A 49 -7.44 -7.71 -14.34
CA LEU A 49 -8.19 -7.18 -15.48
C LEU A 49 -9.17 -8.23 -16.01
N GLU A 50 -10.35 -7.77 -16.41
CA GLU A 50 -11.33 -8.54 -17.18
C GLU A 50 -11.68 -7.73 -18.45
N GLY A 51 -11.00 -8.04 -19.55
CA GLY A 51 -11.06 -7.22 -20.77
C GLY A 51 -10.52 -5.81 -20.50
N ASP A 52 -11.35 -4.79 -20.76
CA ASP A 52 -11.03 -3.37 -20.54
C ASP A 52 -11.41 -2.87 -19.14
N LYS A 53 -11.74 -3.78 -18.22
CA LYS A 53 -12.13 -3.47 -16.85
C LYS A 53 -11.08 -3.88 -15.83
N ILE A 54 -10.98 -3.12 -14.75
CA ILE A 54 -10.12 -3.37 -13.59
C ILE A 54 -10.97 -3.73 -12.38
N LEU A 55 -10.52 -4.70 -11.60
CA LEU A 55 -11.11 -4.97 -10.28
C LEU A 55 -10.72 -3.89 -9.29
N LEU A 56 -11.71 -3.27 -8.67
CA LEU A 56 -11.56 -2.34 -7.55
C LEU A 56 -12.41 -2.81 -6.38
N GLY A 57 -12.06 -2.36 -5.18
CA GLY A 57 -12.96 -2.48 -4.03
C GLY A 57 -13.11 -1.17 -3.27
N LYS A 58 -14.28 -1.02 -2.65
CA LYS A 58 -14.69 0.17 -1.91
C LYS A 58 -14.39 -0.02 -0.45
N ARG A 59 -13.64 0.93 0.12
CA ARG A 59 -13.23 0.92 1.52
C ARG A 59 -14.43 1.24 2.43
N ALA A 60 -14.51 0.56 3.58
CA ALA A 60 -15.50 0.84 4.62
C ALA A 60 -15.44 2.32 5.09
N GLU A 61 -16.53 2.87 5.61
CA GLU A 61 -16.60 4.31 5.95
C GLU A 61 -15.70 4.67 7.14
N GLU A 62 -15.47 3.72 8.05
CA GLU A 62 -14.71 3.87 9.29
C GLU A 62 -13.19 3.81 9.11
N VAL A 63 -12.71 3.37 7.94
CA VAL A 63 -11.28 3.24 7.66
C VAL A 63 -10.73 4.49 6.96
N SER A 64 -9.41 4.60 6.86
CA SER A 64 -8.79 5.70 6.13
C SER A 64 -9.29 5.73 4.69
N TYR A 65 -9.66 6.93 4.20
CA TYR A 65 -10.24 7.11 2.87
C TYR A 65 -11.55 6.32 2.66
N GLY A 66 -12.37 6.19 3.71
CA GLY A 66 -13.64 5.48 3.64
C GLY A 66 -14.60 6.00 2.55
N GLY A 67 -15.40 5.09 2.00
CA GLY A 67 -16.35 5.35 0.93
C GLY A 67 -15.72 5.49 -0.47
N THR A 68 -14.39 5.47 -0.59
CA THR A 68 -13.66 5.56 -1.86
C THR A 68 -13.19 4.19 -2.35
N TRP A 69 -12.84 4.10 -3.64
CA TRP A 69 -12.41 2.86 -4.28
C TRP A 69 -10.88 2.77 -4.40
N CYS A 70 -10.32 1.58 -4.28
CA CYS A 70 -8.90 1.35 -4.52
C CYS A 70 -8.66 0.03 -5.27
N ILE A 71 -7.46 -0.09 -5.82
CA ILE A 71 -6.94 -1.41 -6.21
C ILE A 71 -6.74 -2.20 -4.91
N PRO A 72 -7.21 -3.46 -4.80
CA PRO A 72 -7.05 -4.24 -3.58
C PRO A 72 -5.57 -4.32 -3.16
N CYS A 73 -5.30 -3.94 -1.92
CA CYS A 73 -3.95 -3.67 -1.43
C CYS A 73 -3.86 -3.71 0.09
N GLY A 74 -2.69 -4.10 0.59
CA GLY A 74 -2.40 -4.10 2.02
C GLY A 74 -0.92 -3.94 2.34
N HIS A 75 -0.56 -4.15 3.60
CA HIS A 75 0.80 -3.96 4.08
C HIS A 75 1.60 -5.27 4.00
N LEU A 76 2.87 -5.14 3.64
CA LEU A 76 3.80 -6.26 3.76
C LEU A 76 4.11 -6.53 5.24
N GLU A 77 3.93 -7.77 5.67
CA GLU A 77 4.36 -8.22 6.99
C GLU A 77 5.86 -8.52 7.03
N TRP A 78 6.45 -8.42 8.22
CA TRP A 78 7.92 -8.43 8.40
C TRP A 78 8.61 -9.70 7.85
N ASP A 79 7.92 -10.83 7.88
CA ASP A 79 8.44 -12.16 7.58
C ASP A 79 7.86 -12.77 6.29
N GLU A 80 7.26 -11.96 5.42
CA GLU A 80 6.56 -12.42 4.21
C GLU A 80 7.27 -12.00 2.91
N ASP A 81 7.22 -12.82 1.85
CA ASP A 81 7.62 -12.38 0.51
C ASP A 81 6.59 -11.39 -0.06
N VAL A 82 7.05 -10.38 -0.81
CA VAL A 82 6.18 -9.36 -1.40
C VAL A 82 5.07 -9.91 -2.29
N ARG A 83 5.28 -11.05 -2.96
CA ARG A 83 4.26 -11.68 -3.80
C ARG A 83 3.29 -12.50 -2.97
N GLU A 84 3.78 -13.16 -1.93
CA GLU A 84 2.94 -13.91 -0.99
C GLU A 84 1.99 -12.96 -0.27
N ALA A 85 2.49 -11.83 0.22
CA ALA A 85 1.70 -10.76 0.81
C ALA A 85 0.64 -10.24 -0.16
N ALA A 86 1.03 -9.97 -1.42
CA ALA A 86 0.07 -9.49 -2.43
C ALA A 86 -1.05 -10.49 -2.69
N ILE A 87 -0.75 -11.80 -2.72
CA ILE A 87 -1.74 -12.87 -2.90
C ILE A 87 -2.65 -12.97 -1.67
N ARG A 88 -2.07 -12.92 -0.46
CA ARG A 88 -2.81 -12.99 0.81
C ARG A 88 -3.80 -11.84 0.94
N GLU A 89 -3.31 -10.60 0.86
CA GLU A 89 -4.11 -9.37 0.97
C GLU A 89 -5.24 -9.37 -0.07
N PHE A 90 -4.92 -9.69 -1.33
CA PHE A 90 -5.93 -9.74 -2.39
C PHE A 90 -7.03 -10.77 -2.10
N LYS A 91 -6.65 -11.94 -1.57
CA LYS A 91 -7.61 -12.99 -1.21
C LYS A 91 -8.47 -12.61 -0.02
N GLU A 92 -7.90 -11.97 0.99
CA GLU A 92 -8.60 -11.48 2.18
C GLU A 92 -9.65 -10.42 1.80
N GLU A 93 -9.29 -9.50 0.90
CA GLU A 93 -10.14 -8.38 0.49
C GLU A 93 -11.20 -8.72 -0.57
N THR A 94 -10.94 -9.72 -1.43
CA THR A 94 -11.80 -10.00 -2.62
C THR A 94 -12.36 -11.42 -2.68
N GLY A 95 -11.88 -12.32 -1.82
CA GLY A 95 -12.25 -13.74 -1.85
C GLY A 95 -11.67 -14.53 -3.04
N LEU A 96 -10.89 -13.89 -3.91
CA LEU A 96 -10.28 -14.51 -5.09
C LEU A 96 -8.83 -14.91 -4.84
N GLU A 97 -8.45 -16.08 -5.33
CA GLU A 97 -7.05 -16.50 -5.38
C GLU A 97 -6.45 -16.13 -6.75
N VAL A 98 -5.22 -15.63 -6.73
CA VAL A 98 -4.54 -15.14 -7.93
C VAL A 98 -3.15 -15.75 -8.07
N LYS A 99 -2.74 -15.91 -9.33
CA LYS A 99 -1.34 -16.13 -9.69
C LYS A 99 -0.73 -14.80 -10.14
N ILE A 100 0.39 -14.42 -9.54
CA ILE A 100 1.16 -13.25 -9.95
C ILE A 100 1.89 -13.54 -11.27
N THR A 101 1.67 -12.69 -12.28
CA THR A 101 2.24 -12.84 -13.63
C THR A 101 3.25 -11.76 -14.00
N GLY A 102 3.34 -10.69 -13.21
CA GLY A 102 4.31 -9.62 -13.43
C GLY A 102 4.16 -8.47 -12.46
N ILE A 103 4.93 -7.41 -12.69
CA ILE A 103 4.84 -6.15 -11.96
C ILE A 103 4.29 -5.11 -12.94
N VAL A 104 3.26 -4.38 -12.51
CA VAL A 104 2.72 -3.24 -13.25
C VAL A 104 3.54 -2.00 -12.92
N ALA A 105 3.68 -1.69 -11.63
CA ALA A 105 4.25 -0.43 -11.18
C ALA A 105 4.94 -0.56 -9.81
N VAL A 106 5.89 0.34 -9.55
CA VAL A 106 6.49 0.56 -8.23
C VAL A 106 6.56 2.06 -8.00
N HIS A 107 5.90 2.54 -6.95
CA HIS A 107 5.81 3.99 -6.65
C HIS A 107 6.04 4.26 -5.16
N SER A 108 6.57 5.45 -4.86
CA SER A 108 6.56 5.98 -3.49
C SER A 108 5.25 6.71 -3.21
N ASN A 109 4.63 6.42 -2.08
CA ASN A 109 3.40 7.05 -1.60
C ASN A 109 3.71 8.08 -0.51
N PHE A 110 3.30 9.32 -0.76
CA PHE A 110 3.48 10.46 0.16
C PHE A 110 2.14 11.07 0.63
N HIS A 111 1.01 10.43 0.32
CA HIS A 111 -0.32 10.92 0.66
C HIS A 111 -0.61 11.01 2.16
N ASN A 112 0.14 10.26 2.98
CA ASN A 112 0.07 10.29 4.43
C ASN A 112 1.40 10.88 4.92
N PRO A 113 1.44 12.16 5.34
CA PRO A 113 2.68 12.82 5.74
C PRO A 113 3.31 12.23 7.00
N ARG A 114 2.59 11.34 7.72
CA ARG A 114 3.08 10.66 8.91
C ARG A 114 3.62 9.26 8.64
N GLN A 115 3.27 8.67 7.51
CA GLN A 115 3.70 7.33 7.13
C GLN A 115 3.81 7.25 5.61
N HIS A 116 5.04 7.29 5.12
CA HIS A 116 5.30 7.05 3.72
C HIS A 116 5.35 5.55 3.46
N THR A 117 4.91 5.13 2.27
CA THR A 117 5.04 3.74 1.84
C THR A 117 5.69 3.64 0.47
N VAL A 118 6.26 2.49 0.16
CA VAL A 118 6.59 2.08 -1.21
C VAL A 118 5.51 1.09 -1.63
N GLY A 119 4.74 1.42 -2.66
CA GLY A 119 3.73 0.53 -3.23
C GLY A 119 4.31 -0.30 -4.37
N ILE A 120 3.96 -1.59 -4.39
CA ILE A 120 4.25 -2.50 -5.51
C ILE A 120 2.92 -3.05 -6.02
N TRP A 121 2.58 -2.73 -7.27
CA TRP A 121 1.37 -3.24 -7.92
C TRP A 121 1.75 -4.38 -8.85
N PHE A 122 1.32 -5.58 -8.49
CA PHE A 122 1.53 -6.78 -9.29
C PHE A 122 0.38 -6.98 -10.27
N LYS A 123 0.65 -7.63 -11.41
CA LYS A 123 -0.40 -8.16 -12.29
C LYS A 123 -0.78 -9.55 -11.80
N GLY A 124 -2.08 -9.79 -11.61
CA GLY A 124 -2.63 -11.08 -11.21
C GLY A 124 -3.56 -11.67 -12.26
N GLU A 125 -3.61 -13.00 -12.32
CA GLU A 125 -4.66 -13.77 -13.01
C GLU A 125 -5.42 -14.59 -11.97
N VAL A 126 -6.76 -14.47 -11.97
CA VAL A 126 -7.61 -15.23 -11.04
C VAL A 126 -7.54 -16.71 -11.38
N VAL A 127 -7.24 -17.54 -10.38
CA VAL A 127 -7.16 -18.99 -10.53
C VAL A 127 -8.38 -19.70 -9.95
N GLU A 128 -8.93 -19.19 -8.84
CA GLU A 128 -10.14 -19.70 -8.21
C GLU A 128 -10.76 -18.68 -7.24
N GLY A 129 -11.89 -19.03 -6.64
CA GLY A 129 -12.59 -18.23 -5.65
C GLY A 129 -13.91 -17.66 -6.14
N GLU A 130 -14.60 -16.97 -5.24
CA GLU A 130 -15.85 -16.26 -5.49
C GLU A 130 -15.63 -14.80 -5.11
N LEU A 131 -15.95 -13.89 -6.04
CA LEU A 131 -15.76 -12.48 -5.82
C LEU A 131 -16.73 -11.99 -4.72
N LYS A 132 -16.17 -11.61 -3.58
CA LYS A 132 -16.90 -11.06 -2.45
C LYS A 132 -16.02 -10.10 -1.67
N PRO A 133 -16.57 -8.99 -1.16
CA PRO A 133 -15.78 -8.09 -0.33
C PRO A 133 -15.39 -8.76 0.98
N GLY A 134 -14.22 -8.41 1.50
CA GLY A 134 -13.70 -8.86 2.79
C GLY A 134 -12.78 -7.82 3.40
N ASP A 135 -12.40 -8.07 4.66
CA ASP A 135 -11.58 -7.17 5.47
C ASP A 135 -12.10 -5.72 5.48
N ASP A 136 -11.28 -4.76 5.06
CA ASP A 136 -11.60 -3.33 4.99
C ASP A 136 -12.52 -2.95 3.82
N LEU A 137 -12.83 -3.87 2.91
CA LEU A 137 -13.66 -3.61 1.73
C LEU A 137 -15.11 -4.02 1.96
N VAL A 138 -16.04 -3.15 1.55
CA VAL A 138 -17.50 -3.36 1.68
C VAL A 138 -18.17 -3.66 0.35
N GLU A 139 -17.53 -3.31 -0.77
CA GLU A 139 -17.99 -3.62 -2.13
C GLU A 139 -16.77 -3.96 -3.00
N VAL A 140 -16.93 -4.85 -3.97
CA VAL A 140 -15.91 -5.18 -4.98
C VAL A 140 -16.57 -5.28 -6.35
N GLY A 141 -15.88 -4.85 -7.40
CA GLY A 141 -16.46 -4.85 -8.75
C GLY A 141 -15.47 -4.49 -9.85
N PHE A 142 -15.81 -4.89 -11.07
CA PHE A 142 -15.04 -4.58 -12.27
C PHE A 142 -15.53 -3.28 -12.92
N PHE A 143 -14.64 -2.30 -13.06
CA PHE A 143 -14.94 -0.98 -13.61
C PHE A 143 -14.14 -0.71 -14.88
N PRO A 144 -14.68 0.02 -15.86
CA PRO A 144 -13.93 0.41 -17.06
C PRO A 144 -12.66 1.18 -16.71
N LEU A 145 -11.52 0.78 -17.28
CA LEU A 145 -10.22 1.44 -17.06
C LEU A 145 -10.25 2.92 -17.42
N ASP A 146 -10.99 3.28 -18.47
CA ASP A 146 -11.11 4.66 -18.95
C ASP A 146 -11.90 5.57 -18.01
N THR A 147 -12.81 5.00 -17.23
CA THR A 147 -13.73 5.75 -16.38
C THR A 147 -14.00 4.98 -15.09
N PRO A 148 -13.02 4.89 -14.16
CA PRO A 148 -13.35 4.49 -12.80
C PRO A 148 -14.31 5.55 -12.27
N SER A 149 -15.59 5.22 -12.20
CA SER A 149 -16.70 6.17 -12.07
C SER A 149 -16.78 6.88 -10.72
N GLU A 150 -15.82 6.61 -9.83
CA GLU A 150 -15.85 6.97 -8.42
C GLU A 150 -14.48 7.49 -7.94
N PRO A 151 -14.44 8.27 -6.84
CA PRO A 151 -13.17 8.76 -6.29
C PRO A 151 -12.28 7.59 -5.87
N LEU A 152 -11.01 7.63 -6.29
CA LEU A 152 -10.00 6.68 -5.85
C LEU A 152 -9.40 7.11 -4.50
N ALA A 153 -9.20 6.15 -3.60
CA ALA A 153 -8.64 6.36 -2.27
C ALA A 153 -7.22 6.94 -2.35
N PHE A 154 -6.40 6.36 -3.24
CA PHE A 154 -4.98 6.64 -3.32
C PHE A 154 -4.64 7.34 -4.64
N PRO A 155 -3.95 8.50 -4.61
CA PRO A 155 -3.54 9.19 -5.84
C PRO A 155 -2.65 8.34 -6.76
N THR A 156 -1.92 7.37 -6.21
CA THR A 156 -1.03 6.48 -6.95
C THR A 156 -1.78 5.40 -7.73
N ASP A 157 -2.97 4.97 -7.29
CA ASP A 157 -3.82 4.06 -8.09
C ASP A 157 -4.16 4.69 -9.44
N ARG A 158 -4.35 6.02 -9.49
CA ARG A 158 -4.55 6.74 -10.75
C ARG A 158 -3.32 6.65 -11.66
N LEU A 159 -2.11 6.73 -11.12
CA LEU A 159 -0.88 6.57 -11.91
C LEU A 159 -0.78 5.17 -12.51
N VAL A 160 -1.12 4.15 -11.71
CA VAL A 160 -1.12 2.74 -12.16
C VAL A 160 -2.16 2.52 -13.26
N ILE A 161 -3.37 3.05 -13.12
CA ILE A 161 -4.41 2.96 -14.17
C ILE A 161 -3.93 3.64 -15.47
N GLU A 162 -3.30 4.81 -15.38
CA GLU A 162 -2.74 5.48 -16.56
C GLU A 162 -1.56 4.74 -17.19
N GLU A 163 -0.78 3.99 -16.41
CA GLU A 163 0.26 3.08 -16.93
C GLU A 163 -0.37 1.88 -17.66
N LEU A 164 -1.41 1.26 -17.09
CA LEU A 164 -2.13 0.15 -17.71
C LEU A 164 -2.71 0.53 -19.07
N LYS A 165 -3.31 1.72 -19.19
CA LYS A 165 -3.84 2.25 -20.47
C LYS A 165 -2.77 2.35 -21.55
N LYS A 166 -1.53 2.72 -21.18
CA LYS A 166 -0.41 2.85 -22.14
C LYS A 166 0.10 1.50 -22.62
N LEU A 167 0.02 0.47 -21.77
CA LEU A 167 0.52 -0.86 -22.06
C LEU A 167 -0.37 -1.64 -23.05
N LYS A 168 -1.58 -1.15 -23.36
CA LYS A 168 -2.56 -1.80 -24.27
C LYS A 168 -2.75 -3.30 -23.99
N ILE A 169 -2.81 -3.64 -22.70
CA ILE A 169 -3.08 -5.01 -22.23
C ILE A 169 -4.56 -5.32 -22.44
#